data_AF-A0A831TW66-F1
#
_entry.id   AF-A0A831TW66-F1
#
_cell.length_a   1.000
_cell.length_b   1.000
_cell.length_c   1.000
_cell.angle_alpha   90.00
_cell.angle_beta   90.00
_cell.angle_gamma   90.00
#
_symmetry.space_group_name_H-M   'P 1'
#
loop_
_entity.id
_entity.type
_entity.pdbx_description
1 polymer ?
#
loop_
_entity_poly.entity_id
_entity_poly.type
_entity_poly.pdbx_seq_one_letter_code
_entity_poly.pdbx_strand_id
1 'polypeptide(L)' 'MQGLGKSLIVFGLIIAALGVVLTFAGKIPWLGRLPGDIYVKRDNFTFYFPLATSILVSVILSLILWLLRK' A
#
# COMPACT_ATOMS: atom_id res chain seq x y z
N MET A 1 -3.73 29.00 -10.78
CA MET A 1 -4.92 28.33 -10.20
C MET A 1 -5.06 26.87 -10.64
N GLN A 2 -4.77 26.49 -11.89
CA GLN A 2 -4.88 25.11 -12.37
C GLN A 2 -3.97 24.10 -11.62
N GLY A 3 -2.76 24.51 -11.21
CA GLY A 3 -1.85 23.68 -10.43
C GLY A 3 -2.37 23.34 -9.03
N LEU A 4 -3.02 24.29 -8.34
CA LEU A 4 -3.64 24.06 -7.04
C LEU A 4 -4.79 23.05 -7.11
N GLY A 5 -5.62 23.12 -8.16
CA GLY A 5 -6.70 22.16 -8.39
C GLY A 5 -6.19 20.74 -8.60
N LYS A 6 -5.13 20.55 -9.42
CA LYS A 6 -4.49 19.24 -9.59
C LYS A 6 -3.90 18.70 -8.29
N SER A 7 -3.20 19.55 -7.52
CA SER A 7 -2.62 19.13 -6.23
C SER A 7 -3.70 18.68 -5.23
N LEU A 8 -4.82 19.40 -5.14
CA LEU A 8 -5.94 19.03 -4.28
C LEU A 8 -6.54 17.67 -4.66
N ILE A 9 -6.69 17.38 -5.96
CA ILE A 9 -7.19 16.09 -6.44
C ILE A 9 -6.23 14.95 -6.05
N VAL A 10 -4.92 15.15 -6.24
CA VAL A 10 -3.90 14.13 -5.89
C VAL A 10 -3.90 13.86 -4.38
N PHE A 11 -3.92 14.91 -3.56
CA PHE A 11 -3.97 14.75 -2.10
C PHE A 11 -5.27 14.07 -1.64
N GLY A 12 -6.41 14.43 -2.23
CA GLY A 12 -7.69 13.78 -1.94
C GLY A 12 -7.67 12.28 -2.25
N LEU A 13 -7.07 11.88 -3.38
CA LEU A 13 -6.91 10.47 -3.74
C LEU A 13 -5.98 9.72 -2.77
N ILE A 14 -4.88 10.33 -2.35
CA ILE A 14 -3.97 9.73 -1.35
C ILE A 14 -4.70 9.50 -0.03
N ILE A 15 -5.43 10.51 0.46
CA ILE A 15 -6.19 10.41 1.72
C ILE A 15 -7.28 9.34 1.61
N ALA A 16 -8.01 9.30 0.49
CA ALA A 16 -9.03 8.27 0.24
C ALA A 16 -8.42 6.87 0.22
N ALA A 17 -7.28 6.68 -0.45
CA ALA A 17 -6.57 5.40 -0.48
C ALA A 17 -6.12 4.97 0.92
N LEU A 18 -5.56 5.88 1.73
CA LEU A 18 -5.21 5.61 3.12
C LEU A 18 -6.44 5.25 3.96
N GLY A 19 -7.56 5.95 3.77
CA GLY A 19 -8.83 5.64 4.46
C GLY A 19 -9.36 4.25 4.13
N VAL A 20 -9.31 3.84 2.86
CA VAL A 20 -9.64 2.48 2.42
C VAL A 20 -8.69 1.48 3.08
N VAL A 21 -7.38 1.69 2.99
CA VAL A 21 -6.39 0.81 3.63
C VAL A 21 -6.67 0.65 5.11
N LEU A 22 -6.90 1.73 5.87
CA LEU A 22 -7.18 1.68 7.30
C LEU A 22 -8.54 1.03 7.64
N THR A 23 -9.55 1.22 6.79
CA THR A 23 -10.88 0.61 7.00
C THR A 23 -10.84 -0.91 6.81
N PHE A 24 -10.07 -1.39 5.84
CA PHE A 24 -9.91 -2.82 5.59
C PHE A 24 -8.77 -3.44 6.40
N ALA A 25 -7.82 -2.64 6.87
CA ALA A 25 -6.71 -3.03 7.72
C ALA A 25 -7.16 -3.79 8.97
N GLY A 26 -8.13 -3.23 9.71
CA GLY A 26 -8.63 -3.85 10.95
C GLY A 26 -9.57 -5.05 10.73
N LYS A 27 -10.10 -5.24 9.51
CA LYS A 27 -11.05 -6.32 9.18
C LYS A 27 -10.39 -7.52 8.50
N ILE A 28 -9.13 -7.38 8.11
CA ILE A 28 -8.36 -8.46 7.50
C ILE A 28 -7.50 -9.10 8.61
N PRO A 29 -7.81 -10.33 9.08
CA PRO A 29 -6.97 -11.05 10.05
C PRO A 29 -5.55 -11.37 9.51
N TRP A 30 -5.30 -11.10 8.22
CA TRP A 30 -4.04 -11.16 7.48
C TRP A 30 -3.42 -9.75 7.25
N LEU A 31 -3.60 -8.77 8.14
CA LEU A 31 -2.84 -7.51 7.98
C LEU A 31 -1.52 -7.63 8.75
N GLY A 32 -0.45 -7.91 8.01
CA GLY A 32 0.87 -8.32 8.52
C GLY A 32 1.35 -9.67 7.98
N ARG A 33 0.49 -10.35 7.21
CA ARG A 33 0.83 -11.42 6.27
C ARG A 33 -0.13 -11.13 5.12
N LEU A 34 0.25 -10.61 3.95
CA LEU A 34 -0.64 -10.47 2.76
C LEU A 34 -0.48 -11.67 1.85
N PRO A 35 -1.52 -12.36 1.31
CA PRO A 35 -1.38 -13.70 0.71
C PRO A 35 -0.25 -13.70 -0.32
N GLY A 36 0.87 -14.35 0.01
CA GLY A 36 2.15 -14.24 -0.71
C GLY A 36 3.35 -13.73 0.12
N ASP A 37 3.13 -13.12 1.29
CA ASP A 37 4.18 -12.80 2.27
C ASP A 37 4.65 -14.10 2.96
N ILE A 38 5.96 -14.34 2.94
CA ILE A 38 6.55 -15.55 3.50
C ILE A 38 6.74 -15.32 4.99
N TYR A 39 5.93 -15.98 5.81
CA TYR A 39 6.04 -15.94 7.27
C TYR A 39 6.40 -17.34 7.79
N VAL A 40 7.63 -17.48 8.28
CA VAL A 40 8.14 -18.72 8.88
C VAL A 40 8.32 -18.48 10.37
N LYS A 41 7.54 -19.21 11.20
CA LYS A 41 7.68 -19.18 12.67
C LYS A 41 8.09 -20.56 13.17
N ARG A 42 9.18 -20.60 13.91
CA ARG A 42 9.71 -21.74 14.69
C ARG A 42 9.89 -21.29 16.15
N ASP A 43 10.09 -22.24 17.06
CA ASP A 43 10.09 -22.01 18.51
C ASP A 43 11.00 -20.88 19.00
N ASN A 44 12.14 -20.64 18.34
CA ASN A 44 13.07 -19.54 18.64
C ASN A 44 13.41 -18.66 17.42
N PHE A 45 12.67 -18.79 16.31
CA PHE A 45 12.99 -18.07 15.07
C PHE A 45 11.75 -17.60 14.34
N THR A 46 11.67 -16.30 14.04
CA THR A 46 10.61 -15.73 13.22
C THR A 46 11.25 -15.02 12.03
N PHE A 47 10.92 -15.46 10.82
CA PHE A 47 11.32 -14.82 9.57
C PHE A 47 10.09 -14.32 8.84
N TYR A 48 10.09 -13.04 8.50
CA TYR A 48 9.03 -12.39 7.75
C TYR A 48 9.63 -11.76 6.49
N PHE A 49 9.13 -12.17 5.33
CA PHE A 49 9.51 -11.61 4.04
C PHE A 49 8.26 -11.07 3.31
N PRO A 50 8.07 -9.74 3.29
CA PRO A 50 6.87 -9.09 2.76
C PRO A 50 6.89 -8.99 1.23
N LEU A 51 6.85 -10.14 0.54
CA LEU A 51 6.98 -10.26 -0.91
C LEU A 51 5.79 -9.62 -1.65
N ALA A 52 4.57 -9.98 -1.24
CA ALA A 52 3.34 -9.46 -1.85
C ALA A 52 3.17 -7.97 -1.54
N THR A 53 3.47 -7.57 -0.29
CA THR A 53 3.43 -6.17 0.12
C THR A 53 4.40 -5.30 -0.69
N SER A 54 5.63 -5.77 -0.92
CA SER A 54 6.63 -5.03 -1.70
C SER A 54 6.23 -4.84 -3.16
N ILE A 55 5.65 -5.87 -3.78
CA ILE A 55 5.12 -5.80 -5.15
C ILE A 55 3.98 -4.80 -5.22
N LEU A 56 3.03 -4.86 -4.28
CA LEU A 56 1.88 -3.96 -4.24
C LEU A 56 2.33 -2.49 -4.13
N VAL A 57 3.24 -2.20 -3.20
CA VAL A 57 3.81 -0.86 -3.03
C VAL A 57 4.51 -0.38 -4.30
N SER A 58 5.29 -1.25 -4.95
CA SER A 58 5.97 -0.93 -6.20
C SER A 58 4.98 -0.57 -7.32
N VAL A 59 3.94 -1.37 -7.53
CA VAL A 59 2.92 -1.10 -8.56
C VAL A 59 2.19 0.21 -8.29
N ILE A 60 1.81 0.49 -7.04
CA ILE A 60 1.14 1.74 -6.67
C ILE A 60 2.04 2.95 -6.95
N LEU A 61 3.30 2.91 -6.50
CA LEU A 61 4.27 3.97 -6.76
C LEU A 61 4.50 4.17 -8.26
N SER A 62 4.66 3.09 -9.02
CA SER A 62 4.81 3.15 -10.47
C SER A 62 3.58 3.77 -11.14
N LEU A 63 2.37 3.45 -10.70
CA LEU A 63 1.13 4.01 -11.26
C LEU A 63 1.00 5.51 -10.96
N ILE A 64 1.36 5.93 -9.74
CA ILE A 64 1.39 7.34 -9.34
C ILE A 64 2.41 8.10 -10.19
N LEU A 65 3.64 7.60 -10.31
CA LEU A 65 4.69 8.23 -11.11
C LEU A 65 4.33 8.28 -12.60
N TRP A 66 3.68 7.23 -13.12
CA TRP A 66 3.18 7.20 -14.48
C TRP A 66 2.11 8.27 -14.73
N LEU A 67 1.16 8.43 -13.80
CA LEU A 67 0.11 9.45 -13.89
C LEU A 67 0.66 10.88 -13.77
N LEU A 68 1.69 11.09 -12.95
CA LEU A 68 2.35 12.41 -12.80
C LEU A 68 3.28 12.76 -13.95
N ARG A 69 3.78 11.77 -14.71
CA ARG A 69 4.65 11.99 -15.87
C ARG A 69 3.87 12.47 -17.11
N LYS A 70 2.54 12.51 -17.05
CA LYS A 70 1.66 13.01 -18.11
C LYS A 70 0.99 14.33 -17.69
#